data_AF-D1PGQ4-F1
#
_entry.id   AF-D1PGQ4-F1
#
_cell.length_a   1.000
_cell.length_b   1.000
_cell.length_c   1.000
_cell.angle_alpha   90.00
_cell.angle_beta   90.00
_cell.angle_gamma   90.00
#
_symmetry.space_group_name_H-M   'P 1'
#
loop_
_entity.id
_entity.type
_entity.pdbx_description
1 polymer ?
#
loop_
_entity_poly.entity_id
_entity_poly.type
_entity_poly.pdbx_seq_one_letter_code
_entity_poly.pdbx_strand_id
1 'polypeptide(L)' 'MQYTKQAMDFYCQLDILKERGLTIEDEEDAIKFLHSVSYFRFANYLQPMELNTESHRFAQNSSFT' A
#
# COMPACT_ATOMS: atom_id res chain seq x y z
N MET A 1 -7.95 -1.16 -29.17
CA MET A 1 -6.76 -1.29 -28.30
C MET A 1 -7.07 -2.35 -27.26
N GLN A 2 -6.37 -3.49 -27.27
CA GLN A 2 -6.49 -4.47 -26.19
C GLN A 2 -5.77 -3.92 -24.97
N TYR A 3 -6.51 -3.65 -23.89
CA TYR A 3 -5.95 -3.23 -22.62
C TYR A 3 -5.33 -4.47 -21.94
N THR A 4 -4.01 -4.63 -22.06
CA THR A 4 -3.24 -5.77 -21.54
C THR A 4 -2.58 -5.49 -20.19
N LYS A 5 -2.89 -4.36 -19.54
CA LYS A 5 -2.38 -4.07 -18.20
C LYS A 5 -2.99 -5.06 -17.22
N GLN A 6 -2.20 -6.07 -16.89
CA GLN A 6 -2.51 -7.03 -15.85
C GLN A 6 -2.70 -6.27 -14.54
N ALA A 7 -3.79 -6.54 -13.82
CA ALA A 7 -3.98 -6.00 -12.49
C ALA A 7 -2.79 -6.44 -11.63
N MET A 8 -2.10 -5.48 -11.02
CA MET A 8 -1.03 -5.78 -10.08
C MET A 8 -1.63 -6.54 -8.90
N ASP A 9 -0.99 -7.65 -8.54
CA ASP A 9 -1.45 -8.51 -7.45
C ASP A 9 -1.53 -7.72 -6.13
N PHE A 10 -2.52 -8.03 -5.29
CA PHE A 10 -2.67 -7.42 -3.97
C PHE A 10 -1.49 -7.75 -3.06
N TYR A 11 -0.88 -8.93 -3.22
CA TYR A 11 0.37 -9.27 -2.53
C TYR A 11 1.51 -8.33 -2.96
N CYS A 12 1.65 -8.04 -4.26
CA CYS A 12 2.65 -7.07 -4.73
C CYS A 12 2.37 -5.65 -4.23
N GLN A 13 1.10 -5.24 -4.13
CA GLN A 13 0.72 -3.96 -3.53
C GLN A 13 1.13 -3.89 -2.06
N LEU A 14 0.99 -4.99 -1.34
CA LEU A 14 1.37 -5.13 0.06
C LEU A 14 2.89 -5.02 0.25
N ASP A 15 3.67 -5.68 -0.61
CA ASP A 15 5.12 -5.63 -0.58
C ASP A 15 5.64 -4.21 -0.82
N ILE A 16 5.04 -3.45 -1.75
CA ILE A 16 5.39 -2.05 -1.98
C ILE A 16 5.18 -1.21 -0.71
N LEU A 17 4.09 -1.44 0.03
CA LEU A 17 3.82 -0.73 1.28
C LEU A 17 4.88 -1.05 2.34
N LYS A 18 5.27 -2.32 2.45
CA LYS A 18 6.34 -2.77 3.36
C LYS A 18 7.70 -2.19 3.00
N GLU A 19 8.06 -2.20 1.71
CA GLU A 19 9.31 -1.60 1.22
C GLU A 19 9.39 -0.09 1.51
N ARG A 20 8.25 0.59 1.49
CA ARG A 20 8.13 2.00 1.86
C ARG A 20 8.24 2.25 3.37
N GLY A 21 8.27 1.20 4.19
CA GLY A 21 8.42 1.28 5.64
C GLY A 21 7.11 1.21 6.41
N LEU A 22 6.01 0.76 5.78
CA LEU A 22 4.77 0.46 6.50
C LEU A 22 4.86 -0.94 7.10
N THR A 23 4.76 -1.04 8.42
CA THR A 23 4.65 -2.33 9.09
C THR A 23 3.22 -2.84 8.94
N ILE A 24 3.06 -4.05 8.41
CA ILE A 24 1.75 -4.67 8.23
C ILE A 24 1.71 -5.87 9.16
N GLU A 25 0.78 -5.83 10.13
CA GLU A 25 0.70 -6.85 11.19
C GLU A 25 -0.07 -8.09 10.72
N ASP A 26 -1.19 -7.88 10.01
CA ASP A 26 -1.97 -8.95 9.39
C ASP A 26 -2.07 -8.73 7.88
N GLU A 27 -1.36 -9.58 7.13
CA GLU A 27 -1.33 -9.50 5.67
C GLU A 27 -2.67 -9.89 5.03
N GLU A 28 -3.40 -10.84 5.61
CA GLU A 28 -4.67 -11.30 5.07
C GLU A 28 -5.74 -10.21 5.19
N ASP A 29 -5.79 -9.55 6.34
CA ASP A 29 -6.72 -8.44 6.57
C ASP A 29 -6.33 -7.20 5.78
N ALA A 30 -5.05 -6.90 5.63
CA ALA A 30 -4.58 -5.85 4.74
C ALA A 30 -4.96 -6.13 3.27
N ILE A 31 -4.88 -7.37 2.81
CA ILE A 31 -5.31 -7.75 1.46
C ILE A 31 -6.82 -7.61 1.30
N LYS A 32 -7.63 -8.10 2.26
CA LYS A 32 -9.10 -7.91 2.24
C LYS A 32 -9.46 -6.42 2.22
N PHE A 33 -8.74 -5.60 2.96
CA PHE A 33 -8.90 -4.15 2.97
C PHE A 33 -8.55 -3.53 1.61
N LEU A 34 -7.41 -3.91 1.01
CA LEU A 34 -6.99 -3.47 -0.32
C LEU A 34 -7.98 -3.89 -1.41
N HIS A 35 -8.62 -5.06 -1.27
CA HIS A 35 -9.72 -5.49 -2.14
C HIS A 35 -10.93 -4.55 -2.07
N SER A 36 -11.26 -4.02 -0.89
CA SER A 36 -12.42 -3.14 -0.67
C SER A 36 -12.12 -1.68 -1.04
N VAL A 37 -10.96 -1.17 -0.63
CA VAL A 37 -10.63 0.26 -0.73
C VAL A 37 -9.85 0.58 -2.01
N SER A 38 -9.14 -0.39 -2.59
CA SER A 38 -8.10 -0.23 -3.60
C SER A 38 -6.82 0.43 -3.09
N TYR A 39 -5.67 -0.11 -3.51
CA TYR A 39 -4.35 0.45 -3.22
C TYR A 39 -4.24 1.94 -3.55
N PHE A 40 -4.81 2.40 -4.67
CA PHE A 40 -4.70 3.82 -5.04
C PHE A 40 -5.36 4.74 -4.00
N ARG A 41 -6.54 4.39 -3.51
CA ARG A 41 -7.23 5.18 -2.49
C ARG A 41 -6.51 5.08 -1.15
N PHE A 42 -6.02 3.89 -0.80
CA PHE A 42 -5.28 3.71 0.44
C PHE A 42 -3.96 4.49 0.45
N ALA A 43 -3.19 4.46 -0.63
CA ALA A 43 -1.96 5.25 -0.77
C ALA A 43 -2.21 6.75 -0.58
N ASN A 44 -3.32 7.29 -1.10
CA ASN A 44 -3.69 8.69 -0.87
C ASN A 44 -4.00 8.98 0.61
N TYR A 45 -4.59 8.03 1.35
CA TYR A 45 -4.80 8.20 2.79
C TYR A 45 -3.51 8.16 3.60
N LEU A 46 -2.49 7.46 3.10
CA LEU A 46 -1.18 7.38 3.73
C LEU A 46 -0.27 8.56 3.39
N GLN A 47 -0.57 9.33 2.35
CA GLN A 47 0.19 10.51 1.93
C GLN A 47 0.56 11.49 3.07
N PRO A 48 -0.34 11.88 4.00
CA PRO A 48 0.04 12.74 5.13
C PRO A 48 0.98 12.07 6.15
N MET A 49 1.11 10.74 6.11
CA MET A 49 2.01 9.95 6.96
C MET A 49 3.37 9.68 6.29
N GLU A 50 3.53 10.09 5.02
CA GLU A 50 4.81 10.01 4.32
C GLU A 50 5.78 11.07 4.87
N LEU A 51 6.99 10.65 5.21
CA LEU A 51 8.08 11.53 5.59
C LEU A 51 8.61 12.34 4.41
N ASN A 52 8.47 11.80 3.21
CA ASN A 52 8.98 12.39 1.99
C ASN A 52 8.08 11.98 0.82
N THR A 53 7.47 12.96 0.18
CA THR A 53 6.49 12.80 -0.90
C THR A 53 7.09 12.35 -2.23
N GLU A 54 8.41 12.44 -2.42
CA GLU A 54 9.09 11.96 -3.62
C GLU A 54 9.42 10.46 -3.52
N SER A 55 9.78 10.00 -2.32
CA SER A 55 10.15 8.60 -2.06
C SER A 55 9.02 7.76 -1.47
N HIS A 56 7.91 8.39 -1.09
CA HIS A 56 6.75 7.76 -0.47
C HIS A 56 7.10 6.92 0.76
N ARG A 57 8.14 7.31 1.51
CA ARG A 57 8.59 6.56 2.69
C ARG A 57 7.80 6.97 3.92
N PHE A 58 7.41 6.00 4.73
CA PHE A 58 6.69 6.21 5.97
C PHE A 58 7.64 6.41 7.16
N ALA A 59 7.12 6.99 8.24
CA ALA A 59 7.88 7.16 9.47
C ALA A 59 8.15 5.81 10.15
N GLN A 60 9.29 5.68 10.85
CA GLN A 60 9.52 4.53 11.72
C GLN A 60 8.35 4.39 12.71
N ASN A 61 7.79 3.19 12.80
CA ASN A 61 6.57 2.85 13.56
C ASN A 61 5.23 3.19 12.90
N SER A 62 5.19 3.47 11.59
CA SER A 62 3.93 3.49 10.86
C SER A 62 3.44 2.06 10.69
N SER A 63 2.34 1.69 11.34
CA SER A 63 1.76 0.36 11.25
C SER A 63 0.31 0.39 10.75
N PHE A 64 -0.07 -0.71 10.12
CA PHE A 64 -1.45 -1.04 9.78
C PHE A 64 -1.84 -2.32 10.55
N THR A 65 -2.88 -2.20 11.38
CA THR A 65 -3.46 -3.24 12.25
C THR A 65 -4.95 -3.38 11.91
#